data_AF-A0A2E5G7T1-F1
#
_entry.id   AF-A0A2E5G7T1-F1
#
_cell.length_a   1.000
_cell.length_b   1.000
_cell.length_c   1.000
_cell.angle_alpha   90.00
_cell.angle_beta   90.00
_cell.angle_gamma   90.00
#
_symmetry.space_group_name_H-M   'P 1'
#
loop_
_entity.id
_entity.type
_entity.pdbx_description
1 polymer ?
#
loop_
_entity_poly.entity_id
_entity_poly.type
_entity_poly.pdbx_seq_one_letter_code
_entity_poly.pdbx_strand_id
1 'polypeptide(L)'
;MSGSWRRNMSKNIRSIFLPAVFTVVCLLTVIMPANAVIQIIDPDGDGSTNVFDNLGMIEFTGSYASTWHPDGSGVGISVGHYDVNSICELASILACGVGELLVNDGDDIRNQGTNNYIGKNIDSSGKVTLDGHGSSWNLDFGQTGHLYVGQFGTGEVTVSGGADLIAEKVRIGYSDMHDRTGVGTVTVTGNGSTMDDDASLMVGYYGHGTLVVEDEGKVTSNSIDIGYQWNSQGSVTVSGGDTDGNGVPTHLSGTHAIGIYGTGSLTIETGAYAEGNNSYVGRYPDTGGGDAVGMVTVGNDGGGTGLEAQWYIYNKLYIGAKNSSEAGGIGEVTVQEDGRLDVGDTIYIGPLHAGGGSGGTPVVYRGGLTLSGGTVVADAIEIIEPDAMPSPLIMESGTLSVVSLTGDLEVTGGTFSPGASPATASINGSYTQAAEGTLLMELGGTTAGTQYDQVHVTDMVDLDGTLEVVLIDGFSPSADDMFDLLDYGSLSGEFATINLPSLSSRLGWDYSDLLVGGQLRVVELLLGGDANGDGLVDVADLGILGANFNQSGMTESDGDFNGDGLVDVADLGVLGANWSAGHAMVTGLALVPEPATLSLVVMGMLLTRRRRC
;
A
#
# COMPACT_ATOMS: atom_id res chain seq x y z
N MET A 1 -29.30 -88.12 26.02
CA MET A 1 -30.54 -87.33 25.80
C MET A 1 -30.09 -85.96 25.29
N SER A 2 -29.97 -85.81 23.96
CA SER A 2 -30.88 -85.01 23.11
C SER A 2 -30.93 -83.53 23.53
N GLY A 3 -30.67 -82.51 22.73
CA GLY A 3 -30.62 -82.36 21.28
C GLY A 3 -30.54 -80.84 20.99
N SER A 4 -30.18 -80.52 19.77
CA SER A 4 -29.83 -79.22 19.19
C SER A 4 -30.98 -78.23 18.89
N TRP A 5 -30.58 -77.01 18.48
CA TRP A 5 -31.24 -76.00 17.58
C TRP A 5 -31.93 -74.75 18.17
N ARG A 6 -31.27 -73.60 17.88
CA ARG A 6 -31.71 -72.42 17.08
C ARG A 6 -32.97 -71.57 17.43
N ARG A 7 -32.67 -70.25 17.47
CA ARG A 7 -33.29 -69.09 16.76
C ARG A 7 -34.56 -68.39 17.29
N ASN A 8 -34.39 -67.05 17.33
CA ASN A 8 -35.25 -65.95 16.84
C ASN A 8 -36.29 -65.25 17.74
N MET A 9 -36.00 -63.95 17.93
CA MET A 9 -36.86 -62.74 17.89
C MET A 9 -38.40 -62.90 17.83
N SER A 10 -39.12 -62.13 18.68
CA SER A 10 -39.96 -60.96 18.29
C SER A 10 -40.77 -60.45 19.52
N LYS A 11 -40.75 -59.13 19.83
CA LYS A 11 -41.85 -58.13 19.71
C LYS A 11 -43.13 -58.48 20.51
N ASN A 12 -43.77 -57.66 21.35
CA ASN A 12 -44.16 -56.23 21.26
C ASN A 12 -44.85 -55.77 22.58
N ILE A 13 -45.18 -54.45 22.66
CA ILE A 13 -46.23 -53.74 23.45
C ILE A 13 -45.68 -52.99 24.69
N ARG A 14 -45.80 -51.65 24.88
CA ARG A 14 -46.54 -50.57 24.21
C ARG A 14 -45.93 -49.20 24.55
N SER A 15 -46.10 -48.27 23.61
CA SER A 15 -45.90 -46.82 23.67
C SER A 15 -46.55 -46.11 24.86
N ILE A 16 -45.82 -45.18 25.48
CA ILE A 16 -46.38 -44.03 26.21
C ILE A 16 -45.84 -42.76 25.54
N PHE A 17 -46.77 -41.88 25.16
CA PHE A 17 -46.53 -40.57 24.55
C PHE A 17 -45.96 -39.57 25.58
N LEU A 18 -45.01 -38.76 25.10
CA LEU A 18 -44.38 -37.55 25.68
C LEU A 18 -45.40 -36.44 26.03
N PRO A 19 -45.10 -35.48 26.94
CA PRO A 19 -44.22 -34.35 26.59
C PRO A 19 -43.30 -33.76 27.69
N ALA A 20 -42.33 -32.97 27.21
CA ALA A 20 -41.59 -31.87 27.86
C ALA A 20 -40.15 -32.14 28.37
N VAL A 21 -39.21 -31.68 27.51
CA VAL A 21 -38.00 -30.87 27.79
C VAL A 21 -37.13 -31.27 28.97
N PHE A 22 -36.00 -31.94 28.67
CA PHE A 22 -34.71 -31.68 29.33
C PHE A 22 -33.58 -31.96 28.35
N THR A 23 -32.80 -30.92 28.04
CA THR A 23 -31.50 -31.01 27.40
C THR A 23 -30.57 -31.82 28.32
N VAL A 24 -30.20 -33.03 27.89
CA VAL A 24 -29.15 -33.80 28.56
C VAL A 24 -27.83 -33.43 27.90
N VAL A 25 -27.09 -32.54 28.56
CA VAL A 25 -25.64 -32.40 28.37
C VAL A 25 -25.04 -33.74 28.79
N CYS A 26 -24.53 -34.51 27.82
CA CYS A 26 -23.84 -35.75 28.09
C CYS A 26 -22.40 -35.41 28.51
N LEU A 27 -22.20 -35.12 29.80
CA LEU A 27 -20.89 -35.04 30.43
C LEU A 27 -20.41 -36.48 30.67
N LEU A 28 -19.77 -37.09 29.68
CA LEU A 28 -19.06 -38.36 29.87
C LEU A 28 -17.61 -38.05 30.25
N THR A 29 -17.37 -37.92 31.55
CA THR A 29 -16.01 -37.84 32.12
C THR A 29 -15.37 -39.23 31.97
N VAL A 30 -14.50 -39.40 30.97
CA VAL A 30 -13.59 -40.56 30.96
C VAL A 30 -12.46 -40.24 31.93
N ILE A 31 -12.60 -40.72 33.16
CA ILE A 31 -11.51 -40.72 34.14
C ILE A 31 -10.48 -41.75 33.67
N MET A 32 -9.42 -41.31 33.02
CA MET A 32 -8.22 -42.14 32.87
C MET A 32 -7.45 -42.15 34.21
N PRO A 33 -6.93 -43.31 34.66
CA PRO A 33 -6.08 -43.36 35.85
C PRO A 33 -4.75 -42.66 35.59
N ALA A 34 -4.21 -42.01 36.63
CA ALA A 34 -3.08 -41.07 36.63
C ALA A 34 -1.70 -41.59 36.18
N ASN A 35 -1.60 -42.69 35.43
CA ASN A 35 -0.34 -43.31 34.99
C ASN A 35 -0.43 -44.01 33.61
N ALA A 36 -1.25 -43.53 32.67
CA ALA A 36 -1.28 -44.07 31.31
C ALA A 36 -0.13 -43.48 30.47
N VAL A 37 0.96 -44.25 30.32
CA VAL A 37 2.10 -43.91 29.48
C VAL A 37 1.82 -44.40 28.04
N ILE A 38 1.73 -43.50 27.07
CA ILE A 38 1.79 -43.84 25.64
C ILE A 38 3.23 -43.66 25.19
N GLN A 39 3.90 -44.79 24.94
CA GLN A 39 5.29 -44.84 24.51
C GLN A 39 5.36 -44.59 23.01
N ILE A 40 5.83 -43.40 22.59
CA ILE A 40 6.36 -43.22 21.23
C ILE A 40 7.78 -43.79 21.28
N ILE A 41 8.03 -44.84 20.49
CA ILE A 41 9.34 -45.48 20.42
C ILE A 41 10.25 -44.54 19.64
N ASP A 42 11.18 -43.92 20.35
CA ASP A 42 12.40 -43.31 19.84
C ASP A 42 13.17 -44.34 18.97
N PRO A 43 13.23 -44.17 17.63
CA PRO A 43 13.97 -45.09 16.77
C PRO A 43 15.49 -44.91 16.89
N ASP A 44 15.96 -43.77 17.41
CA ASP A 44 17.35 -43.31 17.35
C ASP A 44 18.07 -43.45 18.71
N GLY A 45 17.34 -43.64 19.80
CA GLY A 45 17.86 -43.88 21.14
C GLY A 45 18.50 -42.64 21.80
N ASP A 46 18.07 -41.44 21.41
CA ASP A 46 18.64 -40.16 21.87
C ASP A 46 18.05 -39.65 23.19
N GLY A 47 16.95 -40.26 23.67
CA GLY A 47 16.41 -40.00 25.01
C GLY A 47 15.44 -38.81 25.11
N SER A 48 14.86 -38.36 24.00
CA SER A 48 13.73 -37.42 24.02
C SER A 48 12.51 -38.02 24.76
N THR A 49 11.98 -37.30 25.75
CA THR A 49 10.80 -37.73 26.54
C THR A 49 9.58 -36.88 26.18
N ASN A 50 8.60 -37.49 25.52
CA ASN A 50 7.30 -36.85 25.27
C ASN A 50 6.46 -36.85 26.57
N VAL A 51 6.08 -35.67 27.06
CA VAL A 51 5.21 -35.52 28.24
C VAL A 51 3.79 -35.25 27.76
N PHE A 52 2.85 -36.13 28.14
CA PHE A 52 1.42 -35.92 27.94
C PHE A 52 0.82 -35.41 29.25
N ASP A 53 0.11 -34.30 29.23
CA ASP A 53 -0.77 -33.90 30.33
C ASP A 53 -2.22 -34.31 30.06
N ASN A 54 -3.05 -34.30 31.10
CA ASN A 54 -4.45 -34.72 31.04
C ASN A 54 -5.36 -33.72 30.28
N LEU A 55 -4.81 -32.71 29.61
CA LEU A 55 -5.55 -31.63 28.94
C LEU A 55 -5.52 -31.72 27.41
N GLY A 56 -4.84 -32.71 26.83
CA GLY A 56 -4.77 -32.86 25.37
C GLY A 56 -3.69 -31.99 24.72
N MET A 57 -2.74 -31.50 25.52
CA MET A 57 -1.52 -30.82 25.05
C MET A 57 -0.45 -31.86 24.72
N ILE A 58 0.26 -31.66 23.63
CA ILE A 58 1.50 -32.39 23.32
C ILE A 58 2.62 -31.37 23.23
N GLU A 59 3.54 -31.47 24.18
CA GLU A 59 4.76 -30.67 24.26
C GLU A 59 5.92 -31.60 23.89
N PHE A 60 6.64 -31.26 22.83
CA PHE A 60 7.93 -31.87 22.55
C PHE A 60 8.96 -31.18 23.47
N THR A 61 9.81 -31.99 24.10
CA THR A 61 10.96 -31.48 24.87
C THR A 61 12.17 -32.31 24.47
N GLY A 62 12.92 -31.85 23.47
CA GLY A 62 14.10 -32.54 22.97
C GLY A 62 14.40 -32.26 21.50
N SER A 63 15.68 -32.18 21.18
CA SER A 63 16.25 -31.64 19.93
C SER A 63 15.73 -32.22 18.59
N TYR A 64 15.01 -33.35 18.57
CA TYR A 64 14.47 -33.96 17.35
C TYR A 64 13.19 -34.76 17.64
N ALA A 65 12.12 -34.52 16.88
CA ALA A 65 10.94 -35.39 16.85
C ALA A 65 10.54 -35.70 15.40
N SER A 66 10.52 -36.99 15.03
CA SER A 66 10.13 -37.44 13.69
C SER A 66 8.98 -38.46 13.74
N THR A 67 8.02 -38.33 12.84
CA THR A 67 6.96 -39.33 12.62
C THR A 67 7.24 -40.09 11.32
N TRP A 68 7.86 -41.26 11.41
CA TRP A 68 8.20 -42.10 10.25
C TRP A 68 7.23 -43.28 10.08
N HIS A 69 6.78 -43.53 8.84
CA HIS A 69 6.02 -44.72 8.47
C HIS A 69 6.84 -45.63 7.53
N PRO A 70 6.94 -46.95 7.77
CA PRO A 70 7.88 -47.83 7.08
C PRO A 70 7.66 -48.06 5.57
N ASP A 71 6.51 -47.68 5.04
CA ASP A 71 6.12 -47.89 3.64
C ASP A 71 6.34 -46.66 2.76
N GLY A 72 6.92 -45.59 3.30
CA GLY A 72 7.11 -44.32 2.59
C GLY A 72 5.83 -43.49 2.46
N SER A 73 4.71 -43.91 3.05
CA SER A 73 3.53 -43.07 3.23
C SER A 73 3.68 -42.30 4.55
N GLY A 74 4.34 -41.14 4.49
CA GLY A 74 4.45 -40.30 5.68
C GLY A 74 3.06 -39.95 6.22
N VAL A 75 2.89 -39.98 7.54
CA VAL A 75 1.60 -39.65 8.16
C VAL A 75 1.60 -38.19 8.57
N GLY A 76 0.70 -37.41 7.96
CA GLY A 76 0.51 -36.00 8.28
C GLY A 76 0.10 -35.76 9.75
N ILE A 77 0.55 -34.65 10.33
CA ILE A 77 0.09 -34.23 11.66
C ILE A 77 -1.30 -33.64 11.49
N SER A 78 -2.26 -34.12 12.29
CA SER A 78 -3.64 -33.63 12.27
C SER A 78 -4.08 -33.21 13.67
N VAL A 79 -4.13 -31.90 13.94
CA VAL A 79 -4.53 -31.34 15.24
C VAL A 79 -6.01 -30.95 15.20
N GLY A 80 -6.82 -31.46 16.14
CA GLY A 80 -8.25 -31.18 16.21
C GLY A 80 -9.05 -31.92 15.12
N HIS A 81 -9.19 -33.25 15.23
CA HIS A 81 -9.90 -34.09 14.25
C HIS A 81 -11.07 -34.89 14.88
N TYR A 82 -12.05 -35.29 14.06
CA TYR A 82 -13.19 -36.15 14.46
C TYR A 82 -13.55 -37.16 13.36
N ASP A 83 -13.22 -38.43 13.52
CA ASP A 83 -13.54 -39.45 12.51
C ASP A 83 -14.79 -40.26 12.92
N VAL A 84 -15.82 -40.31 12.07
CA VAL A 84 -17.10 -40.96 12.40
C VAL A 84 -17.18 -42.43 12.00
N ASN A 85 -16.17 -43.00 11.33
CA ASN A 85 -16.32 -44.32 10.71
C ASN A 85 -15.12 -45.29 10.75
N SER A 86 -14.04 -45.04 11.49
CA SER A 86 -12.89 -45.95 11.48
C SER A 86 -12.34 -46.21 12.88
N ILE A 87 -12.33 -47.48 13.27
CA ILE A 87 -11.49 -48.02 14.35
C ILE A 87 -10.05 -47.51 14.19
N CYS A 88 -9.51 -46.95 15.26
CA CYS A 88 -8.13 -46.46 15.40
C CYS A 88 -7.10 -47.38 14.72
N GLU A 89 -6.48 -46.91 13.64
CA GLU A 89 -5.15 -47.36 13.21
C GLU A 89 -4.30 -46.12 12.85
N LEU A 90 -3.38 -45.81 13.77
CA LEU A 90 -2.05 -45.18 13.64
C LEU A 90 -1.89 -43.84 12.90
N ALA A 91 -1.45 -42.84 13.70
CA ALA A 91 -0.86 -41.53 13.38
C ALA A 91 -1.79 -40.33 13.07
N SER A 92 -2.88 -40.18 13.84
CA SER A 92 -3.54 -38.90 14.07
C SER A 92 -3.32 -38.46 15.52
N ILE A 93 -2.43 -37.48 15.71
CA ILE A 93 -2.12 -36.93 17.03
C ILE A 93 -3.16 -35.84 17.35
N LEU A 94 -4.14 -36.20 18.19
CA LEU A 94 -5.25 -35.42 18.79
C LEU A 94 -6.64 -35.66 18.18
N ALA A 95 -7.32 -36.67 18.74
CA ALA A 95 -8.72 -37.00 18.49
C ALA A 95 -9.62 -36.50 19.65
N CYS A 96 -10.39 -35.44 19.40
CA CYS A 96 -11.71 -35.07 19.97
C CYS A 96 -11.95 -33.55 19.79
N GLY A 97 -12.20 -33.08 18.57
CA GLY A 97 -12.83 -31.77 18.27
C GLY A 97 -12.08 -30.50 18.68
N VAL A 98 -11.08 -30.55 19.56
CA VAL A 98 -10.18 -29.47 19.96
C VAL A 98 -8.81 -30.10 20.17
N GLY A 99 -7.74 -29.51 19.65
CA GLY A 99 -6.37 -29.97 19.87
C GLY A 99 -5.37 -28.81 19.79
N GLU A 100 -4.28 -28.92 20.54
CA GLU A 100 -3.22 -27.91 20.58
C GLU A 100 -1.85 -28.59 20.54
N LEU A 101 -0.94 -28.04 19.73
CA LEU A 101 0.45 -28.46 19.59
C LEU A 101 1.36 -27.26 19.85
N LEU A 102 2.37 -27.45 20.70
CA LEU A 102 3.37 -26.44 21.02
C LEU A 102 4.77 -26.96 20.66
N VAL A 103 5.54 -26.13 19.96
CA VAL A 103 6.91 -26.42 19.52
C VAL A 103 7.79 -25.27 19.98
N ASN A 104 8.69 -25.53 20.93
CA ASN A 104 9.45 -24.49 21.62
C ASN A 104 10.95 -24.82 21.65
N ASP A 105 11.75 -23.84 22.12
CA ASP A 105 13.11 -24.07 22.62
C ASP A 105 14.10 -24.75 21.64
N GLY A 106 13.94 -24.51 20.34
CA GLY A 106 14.84 -25.06 19.31
C GLY A 106 14.44 -26.44 18.80
N ASP A 107 13.22 -26.90 19.10
CA ASP A 107 12.70 -28.17 18.61
C ASP A 107 12.45 -28.14 17.10
N ASP A 108 12.88 -29.20 16.40
CA ASP A 108 12.69 -29.37 14.95
C ASP A 108 11.70 -30.52 14.68
N ILE A 109 10.49 -30.16 14.24
CA ILE A 109 9.48 -31.11 13.78
C ILE A 109 9.67 -31.35 12.29
N ARG A 110 9.98 -32.60 11.95
CA ARG A 110 10.10 -33.06 10.57
C ARG A 110 9.01 -34.06 10.27
N ASN A 111 8.11 -33.70 9.34
CA ASN A 111 7.06 -34.61 8.89
C ASN A 111 7.19 -34.97 7.41
N GLN A 112 7.32 -36.26 7.10
CA GLN A 112 7.33 -36.78 5.73
C GLN A 112 5.94 -36.96 5.11
N GLY A 113 4.88 -36.58 5.83
CA GLY A 113 3.50 -36.64 5.37
C GLY A 113 3.16 -35.55 4.35
N THR A 114 2.43 -35.95 3.31
CA THR A 114 2.06 -35.05 2.19
C THR A 114 1.00 -34.00 2.53
N ASN A 115 0.15 -34.24 3.53
CA ASN A 115 -0.89 -33.28 3.93
C ASN A 115 -1.02 -33.22 5.46
N ASN A 116 -0.85 -32.02 6.01
CA ASN A 116 -0.91 -31.72 7.44
C ASN A 116 -2.12 -30.83 7.70
N TYR A 117 -2.93 -31.13 8.72
CA TYR A 117 -4.22 -30.48 8.91
C TYR A 117 -4.39 -29.94 10.34
N ILE A 118 -4.73 -28.66 10.45
CA ILE A 118 -5.07 -28.00 11.71
C ILE A 118 -6.55 -27.61 11.64
N GLY A 119 -7.42 -28.21 12.46
CA GLY A 119 -8.87 -27.95 12.39
C GLY A 119 -9.52 -28.51 11.12
N LYS A 120 -9.34 -29.82 10.86
CA LYS A 120 -9.73 -30.44 9.59
C LYS A 120 -11.23 -30.50 9.35
N ASN A 121 -12.00 -30.95 10.33
CA ASN A 121 -13.41 -31.34 10.16
C ASN A 121 -14.37 -30.25 10.65
N ILE A 122 -15.64 -30.35 10.23
CA ILE A 122 -16.71 -29.50 10.74
C ILE A 122 -16.74 -29.57 12.27
N ASP A 123 -16.91 -28.41 12.91
CA ASP A 123 -16.93 -28.21 14.37
C ASP A 123 -15.64 -28.63 15.10
N SER A 124 -14.55 -28.91 14.38
CA SER A 124 -13.25 -29.17 14.99
C SER A 124 -12.39 -27.91 15.06
N SER A 125 -11.59 -27.78 16.11
CA SER A 125 -10.64 -26.70 16.31
C SER A 125 -9.23 -27.27 16.51
N GLY A 126 -8.25 -26.74 15.81
CA GLY A 126 -6.84 -27.06 16.01
C GLY A 126 -6.02 -25.79 16.20
N LYS A 127 -5.02 -25.86 17.07
CA LYS A 127 -4.06 -24.77 17.29
C LYS A 127 -2.63 -25.31 17.26
N VAL A 128 -1.73 -24.58 16.61
CA VAL A 128 -0.29 -24.84 16.65
C VAL A 128 0.44 -23.55 17.01
N THR A 129 1.41 -23.64 17.90
CA THR A 129 2.34 -22.54 18.18
C THR A 129 3.76 -23.04 18.00
N LEU A 130 4.50 -22.39 17.10
CA LEU A 130 5.95 -22.51 16.95
C LEU A 130 6.56 -21.28 17.60
N ASP A 131 7.33 -21.45 18.67
CA ASP A 131 7.94 -20.33 19.39
C ASP A 131 9.42 -20.57 19.69
N GLY A 132 10.20 -19.50 19.72
CA GLY A 132 11.60 -19.52 20.11
C GLY A 132 12.59 -19.80 18.97
N HIS A 133 13.77 -19.22 19.12
CA HIS A 133 14.80 -19.19 18.08
C HIS A 133 15.31 -20.59 17.74
N GLY A 134 15.24 -20.94 16.45
CA GLY A 134 15.70 -22.23 15.93
C GLY A 134 14.68 -23.36 16.07
N SER A 135 13.50 -23.09 16.63
CA SER A 135 12.36 -24.00 16.51
C SER A 135 11.94 -24.04 15.04
N SER A 136 11.73 -25.21 14.48
CA SER A 136 11.42 -25.39 13.06
C SER A 136 10.29 -26.40 12.89
N TRP A 137 9.36 -26.08 11.99
CA TRP A 137 8.43 -27.06 11.44
C TRP A 137 8.64 -27.17 9.94
N ASN A 138 9.45 -28.15 9.54
CA ASN A 138 9.75 -28.40 8.15
C ASN A 138 8.86 -29.52 7.60
N LEU A 139 8.00 -29.14 6.65
CA LEU A 139 7.11 -30.01 5.90
C LEU A 139 7.64 -30.32 4.50
N ASP A 140 8.61 -29.57 3.98
CA ASP A 140 9.12 -29.73 2.61
C ASP A 140 10.08 -30.93 2.47
N PHE A 141 9.54 -32.13 2.59
CA PHE A 141 10.25 -33.35 2.23
C PHE A 141 9.97 -33.73 0.77
N GLY A 142 10.80 -33.19 -0.11
CA GLY A 142 10.78 -33.50 -1.54
C GLY A 142 9.62 -32.86 -2.29
N GLN A 143 9.23 -31.62 -1.94
CA GLN A 143 8.22 -30.80 -2.63
C GLN A 143 6.81 -31.39 -2.56
N THR A 144 6.45 -31.96 -1.41
CA THR A 144 5.13 -32.60 -1.25
C THR A 144 4.39 -32.29 0.05
N GLY A 145 5.02 -31.60 1.01
CA GLY A 145 4.38 -31.32 2.30
C GLY A 145 3.49 -30.10 2.26
N HIS A 146 2.18 -30.34 2.27
CA HIS A 146 1.19 -29.28 2.33
C HIS A 146 0.69 -29.09 3.77
N LEU A 147 0.43 -27.84 4.15
CA LEU A 147 -0.22 -27.43 5.39
C LEU A 147 -1.61 -26.86 5.09
N TYR A 148 -2.63 -27.35 5.79
CA TYR A 148 -4.00 -26.87 5.72
C TYR A 148 -4.43 -26.39 7.10
N VAL A 149 -4.72 -25.10 7.20
CA VAL A 149 -5.19 -24.45 8.42
C VAL A 149 -6.67 -24.13 8.25
N GLY A 150 -7.53 -24.88 8.95
CA GLY A 150 -8.98 -24.76 8.91
C GLY A 150 -9.61 -25.21 7.60
N GLN A 151 -9.67 -26.53 7.33
CA GLN A 151 -10.27 -27.07 6.09
C GLN A 151 -11.81 -27.10 6.12
N PHE A 152 -12.41 -27.57 7.20
CA PHE A 152 -13.87 -27.50 7.41
C PHE A 152 -14.23 -27.04 8.83
N GLY A 153 -13.23 -26.93 9.70
CA GLY A 153 -13.33 -26.41 11.05
C GLY A 153 -12.46 -25.17 11.21
N THR A 154 -12.01 -24.91 12.43
CA THR A 154 -11.17 -23.77 12.78
C THR A 154 -9.72 -24.20 13.00
N GLY A 155 -8.78 -23.63 12.25
CA GLY A 155 -7.36 -23.83 12.45
C GLY A 155 -6.65 -22.54 12.83
N GLU A 156 -5.71 -22.62 13.76
CA GLU A 156 -4.85 -21.50 14.16
C GLU A 156 -3.39 -21.96 14.15
N VAL A 157 -2.50 -21.15 13.57
CA VAL A 157 -1.05 -21.35 13.64
C VAL A 157 -0.39 -20.03 14.03
N THR A 158 0.50 -20.05 15.01
CA THR A 158 1.36 -18.92 15.37
C THR A 158 2.81 -19.31 15.18
N VAL A 159 3.59 -18.48 14.49
CA VAL A 159 5.04 -18.59 14.37
C VAL A 159 5.65 -17.36 15.03
N SER A 160 6.41 -17.57 16.10
CA SER A 160 6.94 -16.49 16.93
C SER A 160 8.36 -16.75 17.44
N GLY A 161 8.97 -15.72 18.03
CA GLY A 161 10.22 -15.84 18.78
C GLY A 161 11.44 -16.27 17.97
N GLY A 162 11.43 -16.13 16.64
CA GLY A 162 12.52 -16.57 15.75
C GLY A 162 12.37 -18.01 15.24
N ALA A 163 11.15 -18.54 15.23
CA ALA A 163 10.84 -19.87 14.71
C ALA A 163 10.59 -19.88 13.19
N ASP A 164 10.79 -21.04 12.56
CA ASP A 164 10.64 -21.22 11.10
C ASP A 164 9.52 -22.23 10.77
N LEU A 165 8.61 -21.86 9.87
CA LEU A 165 7.63 -22.75 9.25
C LEU A 165 7.94 -22.89 7.77
N ILE A 166 8.29 -24.10 7.33
CA ILE A 166 8.66 -24.37 5.93
C ILE A 166 7.67 -25.38 5.35
N ALA A 167 7.02 -25.04 4.24
CA ALA A 167 6.11 -25.93 3.55
C ALA A 167 6.16 -25.74 2.03
N GLU A 168 5.82 -26.78 1.29
CA GLU A 168 5.65 -26.67 -0.15
C GLU A 168 4.37 -25.88 -0.50
N LYS A 169 3.29 -26.07 0.26
CA LYS A 169 2.04 -25.30 0.13
C LYS A 169 1.39 -25.05 1.47
N VAL A 170 0.95 -23.82 1.71
CA VAL A 170 0.17 -23.40 2.87
C VAL A 170 -1.18 -22.92 2.38
N ARG A 171 -2.25 -23.48 2.95
CA ARG A 171 -3.64 -23.09 2.66
C ARG A 171 -4.35 -22.74 3.95
N ILE A 172 -4.77 -21.49 4.05
CA ILE A 172 -5.40 -20.91 5.24
C ILE A 172 -6.87 -20.67 4.92
N GLY A 173 -7.79 -21.19 5.73
CA GLY A 173 -9.22 -21.15 5.41
C GLY A 173 -9.54 -21.94 4.15
N TYR A 174 -9.00 -23.15 4.08
CA TYR A 174 -9.23 -24.05 2.96
C TYR A 174 -10.63 -24.65 3.04
N SER A 175 -11.20 -25.05 1.92
CA SER A 175 -12.31 -26.01 1.84
C SER A 175 -12.27 -26.58 0.42
N ASP A 176 -12.71 -27.81 0.22
CA ASP A 176 -12.87 -28.42 -1.11
C ASP A 176 -14.34 -28.47 -1.56
N MET A 177 -15.26 -27.98 -0.71
CA MET A 177 -16.71 -27.94 -0.94
C MET A 177 -17.27 -26.54 -0.67
N HIS A 178 -18.09 -26.01 -1.58
CA HIS A 178 -18.63 -24.64 -1.48
C HIS A 178 -19.65 -24.47 -0.34
N ASP A 179 -20.20 -25.55 0.21
CA ASP A 179 -21.23 -25.52 1.26
C ASP A 179 -20.67 -25.72 2.68
N ARG A 180 -19.34 -25.77 2.82
CA ARG A 180 -18.64 -25.94 4.10
C ARG A 180 -17.58 -24.88 4.24
N THR A 181 -17.69 -24.09 5.29
CA THR A 181 -16.80 -22.97 5.55
C THR A 181 -15.70 -23.39 6.52
N GLY A 182 -14.51 -23.71 5.99
CA GLY A 182 -13.29 -23.79 6.79
C GLY A 182 -12.81 -22.39 7.19
N VAL A 183 -12.30 -22.24 8.41
CA VAL A 183 -11.78 -20.98 8.93
C VAL A 183 -10.34 -21.18 9.40
N GLY A 184 -9.38 -20.51 8.78
CA GLY A 184 -7.97 -20.62 9.15
C GLY A 184 -7.41 -19.26 9.53
N THR A 185 -6.53 -19.25 10.54
CA THR A 185 -5.73 -18.08 10.90
C THR A 185 -4.28 -18.49 11.03
N VAL A 186 -3.37 -17.73 10.43
CA VAL A 186 -1.92 -17.86 10.64
C VAL A 186 -1.37 -16.49 11.05
N THR A 187 -0.55 -16.46 12.09
CA THR A 187 0.18 -15.28 12.54
C THR A 187 1.67 -15.56 12.49
N VAL A 188 2.45 -14.69 11.86
CA VAL A 188 3.92 -14.71 11.86
C VAL A 188 4.39 -13.41 12.51
N THR A 189 4.98 -13.50 13.68
CA THR A 189 5.28 -12.34 14.53
C THR A 189 6.65 -12.44 15.20
N GLY A 190 7.29 -11.32 15.44
CA GLY A 190 8.56 -11.24 16.16
C GLY A 190 9.77 -11.42 15.25
N ASN A 191 10.84 -10.72 15.61
CA ASN A 191 12.11 -10.72 14.89
C ASN A 191 12.64 -12.14 14.62
N GLY A 192 12.95 -12.40 13.34
CA GLY A 192 13.51 -13.65 12.86
C GLY A 192 12.50 -14.77 12.65
N SER A 193 11.22 -14.58 13.00
CA SER A 193 10.19 -15.59 12.73
C SER A 193 9.86 -15.63 11.25
N THR A 194 9.87 -16.83 10.65
CA THR A 194 9.65 -16.98 9.20
C THR A 194 8.58 -18.00 8.86
N MET A 195 7.86 -17.74 7.77
CA MET A 195 7.07 -18.75 7.06
C MET A 195 7.48 -18.76 5.58
N ASP A 196 7.96 -19.90 5.10
CA ASP A 196 8.40 -20.10 3.72
C ASP A 196 7.48 -21.09 2.99
N ASP A 197 6.84 -20.61 1.92
CA ASP A 197 5.99 -21.38 1.01
C ASP A 197 6.63 -21.48 -0.38
N ASP A 198 7.06 -22.68 -0.75
CA ASP A 198 7.77 -22.87 -2.03
C ASP A 198 6.86 -22.91 -3.28
N ALA A 199 5.54 -22.66 -3.16
CA ALA A 199 4.64 -22.73 -4.33
C ALA A 199 3.55 -21.66 -4.38
N SER A 200 2.48 -21.80 -3.61
CA SER A 200 1.35 -20.87 -3.67
C SER A 200 0.61 -20.88 -2.33
N LEU A 201 0.93 -19.87 -1.53
CA LEU A 201 0.20 -19.52 -0.32
C LEU A 201 -1.22 -19.07 -0.69
N MET A 202 -2.22 -19.81 -0.21
CA MET A 202 -3.63 -19.47 -0.42
C MET A 202 -4.27 -19.02 0.88
N VAL A 203 -4.81 -17.80 0.89
CA VAL A 203 -5.54 -17.22 2.02
C VAL A 203 -7.00 -17.09 1.62
N GLY A 204 -7.83 -18.01 2.11
CA GLY A 204 -9.23 -18.16 1.70
C GLY A 204 -9.35 -18.80 0.31
N TYR A 205 -9.55 -20.12 0.26
CA TYR A 205 -9.76 -20.84 -1.01
C TYR A 205 -11.24 -20.96 -1.37
N TYR A 206 -11.99 -21.82 -0.67
CA TYR A 206 -13.47 -21.84 -0.63
C TYR A 206 -14.00 -21.48 0.78
N GLY A 207 -13.09 -21.24 1.73
CA GLY A 207 -13.39 -20.86 3.11
C GLY A 207 -12.94 -19.43 3.43
N HIS A 208 -12.68 -19.19 4.71
CA HIS A 208 -12.24 -17.89 5.24
C HIS A 208 -10.83 -18.00 5.83
N GLY A 209 -9.86 -17.36 5.19
CA GLY A 209 -8.46 -17.37 5.62
C GLY A 209 -8.03 -16.00 6.12
N THR A 210 -7.24 -15.99 7.19
CA THR A 210 -6.58 -14.78 7.71
C THR A 210 -5.09 -15.05 7.88
N LEU A 211 -4.25 -14.18 7.33
CA LEU A 211 -2.82 -14.14 7.59
C LEU A 211 -2.46 -12.80 8.22
N VAL A 212 -1.75 -12.84 9.33
CA VAL A 212 -1.19 -11.65 9.99
C VAL A 212 0.32 -11.80 9.99
N VAL A 213 1.02 -10.79 9.48
CA VAL A 213 2.47 -10.67 9.55
C VAL A 213 2.76 -9.39 10.29
N GLU A 214 3.37 -9.48 11.47
CA GLU A 214 3.57 -8.33 12.35
C GLU A 214 4.93 -8.38 13.05
N ASP A 215 5.33 -7.27 13.68
CA ASP A 215 6.50 -7.20 14.55
C ASP A 215 7.78 -7.85 13.98
N GLU A 216 8.18 -7.46 12.76
CA GLU A 216 9.37 -7.98 12.06
C GLU A 216 9.28 -9.45 11.60
N GLY A 217 8.08 -10.03 11.63
CA GLY A 217 7.81 -11.33 11.00
C GLY A 217 8.02 -11.29 9.49
N LYS A 218 8.37 -12.45 8.91
CA LYS A 218 8.63 -12.60 7.48
C LYS A 218 7.85 -13.75 6.84
N VAL A 219 7.18 -13.47 5.73
CA VAL A 219 6.51 -14.47 4.90
C VAL A 219 7.04 -14.42 3.48
N THR A 220 7.47 -15.56 2.95
CA THR A 220 7.96 -15.73 1.58
C THR A 220 7.11 -16.75 0.84
N SER A 221 6.71 -16.43 -0.39
CA SER A 221 6.01 -17.33 -1.28
C SER A 221 6.26 -16.99 -2.75
N ASN A 222 6.15 -17.98 -3.64
CA ASN A 222 6.13 -17.73 -5.09
C ASN A 222 4.88 -16.91 -5.52
N SER A 223 3.72 -17.24 -4.94
CA SER A 223 2.43 -16.54 -5.15
C SER A 223 1.65 -16.46 -3.84
N ILE A 224 0.98 -15.33 -3.62
CA ILE A 224 0.11 -15.10 -2.48
C ILE A 224 -1.28 -14.78 -3.03
N ASP A 225 -2.15 -15.79 -2.97
CA ASP A 225 -3.50 -15.73 -3.52
C ASP A 225 -4.51 -15.49 -2.40
N ILE A 226 -5.20 -14.35 -2.42
CA ILE A 226 -6.10 -13.91 -1.36
C ILE A 226 -7.54 -13.88 -1.89
N GLY A 227 -8.42 -14.72 -1.37
CA GLY A 227 -9.80 -14.87 -1.88
C GLY A 227 -9.82 -15.55 -3.25
N TYR A 228 -9.38 -16.81 -3.29
CA TYR A 228 -9.13 -17.53 -4.55
C TYR A 228 -10.42 -17.90 -5.29
N GLN A 229 -11.39 -18.57 -4.65
CA GLN A 229 -12.63 -19.04 -5.31
C GLN A 229 -13.87 -18.21 -4.96
N TRP A 230 -14.99 -18.46 -5.65
CA TRP A 230 -16.29 -17.86 -5.32
C TRP A 230 -16.68 -18.06 -3.85
N ASN A 231 -17.27 -17.01 -3.25
CA ASN A 231 -17.68 -16.94 -1.84
C ASN A 231 -16.56 -17.11 -0.80
N SER A 232 -15.31 -17.27 -1.22
CA SER A 232 -14.17 -17.26 -0.31
C SER A 232 -13.87 -15.86 0.19
N GLN A 233 -13.28 -15.79 1.38
CA GLN A 233 -12.79 -14.54 1.94
C GLN A 233 -11.35 -14.75 2.40
N GLY A 234 -10.43 -13.96 1.88
CA GLY A 234 -9.05 -13.92 2.33
C GLY A 234 -8.73 -12.55 2.89
N SER A 235 -8.01 -12.50 4.01
CA SER A 235 -7.48 -11.26 4.56
C SER A 235 -6.01 -11.43 4.91
N VAL A 236 -5.18 -10.50 4.45
CA VAL A 236 -3.76 -10.41 4.81
C VAL A 236 -3.48 -9.03 5.38
N THR A 237 -2.85 -8.97 6.55
CA THR A 237 -2.36 -7.74 7.17
C THR A 237 -0.86 -7.85 7.40
N VAL A 238 -0.12 -6.82 7.01
CA VAL A 238 1.33 -6.69 7.23
C VAL A 238 1.57 -5.40 8.00
N SER A 239 2.13 -5.47 9.21
CA SER A 239 2.26 -4.32 10.11
C SER A 239 3.51 -4.37 11.00
N GLY A 240 3.84 -3.27 11.68
CA GLY A 240 4.80 -3.27 12.80
C GLY A 240 6.26 -3.49 12.45
N GLY A 241 6.76 -2.97 11.33
CA GLY A 241 8.19 -3.07 11.01
C GLY A 241 9.02 -2.01 11.74
N ASP A 242 10.18 -2.42 12.27
CA ASP A 242 11.13 -1.60 13.03
C ASP A 242 10.70 -1.17 14.44
N THR A 243 10.11 -2.09 15.22
CA THR A 243 9.75 -1.79 16.63
C THR A 243 10.97 -1.58 17.54
N ASP A 244 12.15 -2.09 17.15
CA ASP A 244 13.38 -2.03 17.93
C ASP A 244 14.47 -1.09 17.36
N GLY A 245 14.24 -0.46 16.19
CA GLY A 245 15.19 0.45 15.52
C GLY A 245 16.31 -0.26 14.75
N ASN A 246 16.18 -1.57 14.47
CA ASN A 246 17.15 -2.36 13.72
C ASN A 246 17.04 -2.21 12.19
N GLY A 247 15.98 -1.55 11.69
CA GLY A 247 15.74 -1.30 10.27
C GLY A 247 15.30 -2.55 9.48
N VAL A 248 14.82 -3.60 10.14
CA VAL A 248 14.23 -4.78 9.52
C VAL A 248 12.72 -4.58 9.44
N PRO A 249 12.15 -4.38 8.23
CA PRO A 249 10.71 -4.25 8.10
C PRO A 249 10.04 -5.63 8.23
N THR A 250 8.81 -5.63 8.73
CA THR A 250 7.89 -6.76 8.54
C THR A 250 7.70 -6.99 7.05
N HIS A 251 7.87 -8.23 6.58
CA HIS A 251 8.11 -8.49 5.17
C HIS A 251 7.19 -9.56 4.59
N LEU A 252 6.52 -9.22 3.48
CA LEU A 252 5.70 -10.14 2.69
C LEU A 252 6.20 -10.17 1.24
N SER A 253 6.74 -11.30 0.77
CA SER A 253 7.21 -11.42 -0.62
C SER A 253 6.46 -12.49 -1.39
N GLY A 254 5.99 -12.13 -2.59
CA GLY A 254 5.41 -13.05 -3.55
C GLY A 254 4.57 -12.32 -4.59
N THR A 255 4.21 -13.00 -5.69
CA THR A 255 3.21 -12.45 -6.62
C THR A 255 1.87 -12.30 -5.90
N HIS A 256 1.34 -11.08 -5.76
CA HIS A 256 0.09 -10.87 -5.04
C HIS A 256 -1.11 -10.94 -5.99
N ALA A 257 -2.07 -11.82 -5.71
CA ALA A 257 -3.34 -11.90 -6.41
C ALA A 257 -4.50 -11.79 -5.42
N ILE A 258 -5.07 -10.58 -5.32
CA ILE A 258 -6.07 -10.19 -4.33
C ILE A 258 -7.45 -10.15 -4.99
N GLY A 259 -8.41 -10.91 -4.46
CA GLY A 259 -9.76 -11.00 -5.01
C GLY A 259 -9.76 -11.64 -6.40
N ILE A 260 -9.40 -12.93 -6.48
CA ILE A 260 -9.26 -13.64 -7.76
C ILE A 260 -10.63 -13.97 -8.35
N TYR A 261 -11.38 -14.86 -7.67
CA TYR A 261 -12.80 -15.12 -7.92
C TYR A 261 -13.66 -14.86 -6.67
N GLY A 262 -13.05 -14.67 -5.50
CA GLY A 262 -13.72 -14.35 -4.24
C GLY A 262 -13.41 -12.94 -3.76
N THR A 263 -13.56 -12.71 -2.46
CA THR A 263 -13.18 -11.45 -1.81
C THR A 263 -11.82 -11.58 -1.16
N GLY A 264 -10.88 -10.71 -1.52
CA GLY A 264 -9.56 -10.64 -0.91
C GLY A 264 -9.24 -9.23 -0.43
N SER A 265 -8.58 -9.13 0.72
CA SER A 265 -8.02 -7.87 1.22
C SER A 265 -6.55 -8.02 1.58
N LEU A 266 -5.74 -7.03 1.19
CA LEU A 266 -4.36 -6.85 1.64
C LEU A 266 -4.23 -5.46 2.29
N THR A 267 -3.78 -5.42 3.54
CA THR A 267 -3.46 -4.17 4.23
C THR A 267 -1.98 -4.17 4.57
N ILE A 268 -1.28 -3.13 4.14
CA ILE A 268 0.14 -2.90 4.44
C ILE A 268 0.19 -1.62 5.26
N GLU A 269 0.49 -1.75 6.54
CA GLU A 269 0.52 -0.65 7.49
C GLU A 269 1.93 -0.07 7.62
N THR A 270 2.03 1.06 8.33
CA THR A 270 3.27 1.82 8.51
C THR A 270 4.41 0.93 9.04
N GLY A 271 5.60 1.04 8.42
CA GLY A 271 6.78 0.24 8.75
C GLY A 271 6.83 -1.13 8.07
N ALA A 272 5.73 -1.60 7.48
CA ALA A 272 5.72 -2.85 6.74
C ALA A 272 6.18 -2.69 5.27
N TYR A 273 6.70 -3.77 4.72
CA TYR A 273 7.13 -3.86 3.33
C TYR A 273 6.55 -5.12 2.67
N ALA A 274 5.91 -4.95 1.51
CA ALA A 274 5.48 -6.05 0.66
C ALA A 274 6.06 -5.91 -0.74
N GLU A 275 6.47 -7.03 -1.35
CA GLU A 275 6.99 -7.03 -2.72
C GLU A 275 6.52 -8.20 -3.58
N GLY A 276 6.39 -7.95 -4.88
CA GLY A 276 5.95 -8.98 -5.83
C GLY A 276 6.28 -8.64 -7.28
N ASN A 277 6.16 -9.65 -8.15
CA ASN A 277 6.38 -9.46 -9.60
C ASN A 277 5.19 -8.76 -10.26
N ASN A 278 4.39 -9.49 -11.04
CA ASN A 278 3.11 -8.95 -11.50
C ASN A 278 2.08 -9.13 -10.38
N SER A 279 1.33 -8.10 -10.04
CA SER A 279 0.29 -8.19 -9.01
C SER A 279 -1.10 -7.86 -9.59
N TYR A 280 -2.14 -8.44 -8.99
CA TYR A 280 -3.52 -8.34 -9.45
C TYR A 280 -4.45 -8.01 -8.29
N VAL A 281 -5.35 -7.06 -8.50
CA VAL A 281 -6.40 -6.66 -7.55
C VAL A 281 -7.73 -6.75 -8.31
N GLY A 282 -8.61 -7.67 -7.93
CA GLY A 282 -9.84 -7.94 -8.69
C GLY A 282 -9.56 -8.56 -10.05
N ARG A 283 -8.93 -9.74 -10.11
CA ARG A 283 -8.32 -10.27 -11.34
C ARG A 283 -9.32 -10.74 -12.40
N TYR A 284 -10.33 -11.52 -12.03
CA TYR A 284 -11.24 -12.15 -12.99
C TYR A 284 -12.66 -11.58 -12.91
N PRO A 285 -13.35 -11.43 -14.06
CA PRO A 285 -14.73 -10.97 -14.07
C PRO A 285 -15.68 -12.00 -13.44
N ASP A 286 -16.83 -11.54 -12.93
CA ASP A 286 -17.88 -12.43 -12.42
C ASP A 286 -18.42 -13.33 -13.54
N THR A 287 -18.33 -14.64 -13.33
CA THR A 287 -18.90 -15.66 -14.23
C THR A 287 -20.21 -16.27 -13.71
N GLY A 288 -20.91 -15.58 -12.80
CA GLY A 288 -22.22 -15.97 -12.26
C GLY A 288 -22.18 -16.58 -10.85
N GLY A 289 -21.15 -16.25 -10.05
CA GLY A 289 -20.89 -16.81 -8.71
C GLY A 289 -20.74 -15.79 -7.57
N GLY A 290 -20.75 -14.49 -7.89
CA GLY A 290 -20.45 -13.38 -6.99
C GLY A 290 -19.31 -12.52 -7.55
N ASP A 291 -19.28 -11.22 -7.21
CA ASP A 291 -18.21 -10.35 -7.69
C ASP A 291 -16.87 -10.78 -7.08
N ALA A 292 -15.86 -11.01 -7.92
CA ALA A 292 -14.48 -11.04 -7.47
C ALA A 292 -14.12 -9.62 -6.99
N VAL A 293 -13.72 -9.48 -5.73
CA VAL A 293 -13.44 -8.19 -5.10
C VAL A 293 -12.06 -8.24 -4.48
N GLY A 294 -11.12 -7.47 -5.03
CA GLY A 294 -9.82 -7.24 -4.43
C GLY A 294 -9.76 -5.84 -3.81
N MET A 295 -9.30 -5.75 -2.58
CA MET A 295 -9.06 -4.47 -1.91
C MET A 295 -7.63 -4.43 -1.38
N VAL A 296 -6.92 -3.35 -1.68
CA VAL A 296 -5.60 -3.10 -1.11
C VAL A 296 -5.56 -1.72 -0.48
N THR A 297 -5.04 -1.68 0.75
CA THR A 297 -4.70 -0.43 1.44
C THR A 297 -3.21 -0.42 1.72
N VAL A 298 -2.53 0.65 1.31
CA VAL A 298 -1.12 0.89 1.64
C VAL A 298 -1.04 2.17 2.45
N GLY A 299 -0.51 2.05 3.67
CA GLY A 299 -0.39 3.15 4.62
C GLY A 299 -1.39 3.07 5.78
N ASN A 300 -1.17 4.00 6.71
CA ASN A 300 -1.94 4.37 7.88
C ASN A 300 -2.15 3.32 9.00
N ASP A 301 -1.50 3.57 10.13
CA ASP A 301 -1.83 3.08 11.48
C ASP A 301 -2.15 4.24 12.47
N GLY A 302 -2.21 5.49 11.99
CA GLY A 302 -2.38 6.70 12.81
C GLY A 302 -1.22 7.01 13.76
N GLY A 303 -0.05 6.38 13.57
CA GLY A 303 1.03 6.32 14.56
C GLY A 303 2.09 7.43 14.52
N GLY A 304 2.23 8.18 13.42
CA GLY A 304 3.25 9.23 13.30
C GLY A 304 4.68 8.74 13.57
N THR A 305 4.98 7.47 13.25
CA THR A 305 6.27 6.82 13.51
C THR A 305 7.38 7.30 12.57
N GLY A 306 7.02 7.98 11.48
CA GLY A 306 7.95 8.47 10.45
C GLY A 306 8.50 7.37 9.54
N LEU A 307 7.98 6.14 9.67
CA LEU A 307 8.25 5.04 8.74
C LEU A 307 7.22 5.06 7.60
N GLU A 308 7.55 4.44 6.48
CA GLU A 308 6.62 4.28 5.36
C GLU A 308 6.06 2.85 5.32
N ALA A 309 4.80 2.69 4.91
CA ALA A 309 4.26 1.43 4.43
C ALA A 309 4.60 1.30 2.94
N GLN A 310 5.28 0.23 2.53
CA GLN A 310 5.78 0.11 1.16
C GLN A 310 5.20 -1.11 0.45
N TRP A 311 4.63 -0.89 -0.74
CA TRP A 311 4.27 -1.96 -1.67
C TRP A 311 5.06 -1.81 -2.98
N TYR A 312 6.03 -2.68 -3.18
CA TYR A 312 6.92 -2.66 -4.35
C TYR A 312 6.53 -3.75 -5.35
N ILE A 313 6.26 -3.35 -6.59
CA ILE A 313 5.85 -4.24 -7.67
C ILE A 313 6.89 -4.14 -8.77
N TYR A 314 7.69 -5.20 -8.95
CA TYR A 314 8.82 -5.20 -9.89
C TYR A 314 8.42 -5.00 -11.35
N ASN A 315 7.19 -5.39 -11.72
CA ASN A 315 6.71 -5.33 -13.09
C ASN A 315 5.37 -4.58 -13.15
N LYS A 316 4.26 -5.30 -13.40
CA LYS A 316 2.96 -4.70 -13.69
C LYS A 316 1.96 -4.89 -12.56
N LEU A 317 1.16 -3.86 -12.30
CA LEU A 317 -0.01 -3.94 -11.43
C LEU A 317 -1.29 -3.91 -12.28
N TYR A 318 -2.22 -4.82 -12.00
CA TYR A 318 -3.53 -4.86 -12.65
C TYR A 318 -4.63 -4.62 -11.62
N ILE A 319 -5.39 -3.54 -11.76
CA ILE A 319 -6.47 -3.14 -10.85
C ILE A 319 -7.80 -3.24 -11.61
N GLY A 320 -8.67 -4.13 -11.15
CA GLY A 320 -9.92 -4.46 -11.86
C GLY A 320 -9.68 -4.97 -13.28
N ALA A 321 -8.50 -5.54 -13.55
CA ALA A 321 -8.06 -5.97 -14.87
C ALA A 321 -7.45 -7.38 -14.79
N LYS A 322 -7.75 -8.20 -15.80
CA LYS A 322 -7.17 -9.55 -15.93
C LYS A 322 -5.80 -9.50 -16.59
N ASN A 323 -5.63 -8.57 -17.52
CA ASN A 323 -4.41 -8.26 -18.25
C ASN A 323 -4.52 -6.85 -18.87
N SER A 324 -3.60 -6.49 -19.75
CA SER A 324 -3.51 -5.16 -20.36
C SER A 324 -4.63 -4.80 -21.34
N SER A 325 -5.62 -5.67 -21.55
CA SER A 325 -6.70 -5.44 -22.53
C SER A 325 -8.05 -6.00 -22.12
N GLU A 326 -8.10 -6.83 -21.08
CA GLU A 326 -9.33 -7.47 -20.60
C GLU A 326 -9.63 -6.99 -19.18
N ALA A 327 -10.87 -6.54 -18.98
CA ALA A 327 -11.39 -6.25 -17.65
C ALA A 327 -11.37 -7.48 -16.72
N GLY A 328 -11.22 -7.19 -15.44
CA GLY A 328 -11.25 -8.15 -14.35
C GLY A 328 -12.53 -8.03 -13.50
N GLY A 329 -12.39 -8.37 -12.23
CA GLY A 329 -13.38 -8.15 -11.19
C GLY A 329 -13.34 -6.72 -10.67
N ILE A 330 -13.86 -6.51 -9.47
CA ILE A 330 -13.74 -5.25 -8.74
C ILE A 330 -12.38 -5.24 -8.05
N GLY A 331 -11.54 -4.25 -8.34
CA GLY A 331 -10.24 -4.05 -7.72
C GLY A 331 -10.11 -2.62 -7.25
N GLU A 332 -9.79 -2.42 -5.99
CA GLU A 332 -9.59 -1.10 -5.41
C GLU A 332 -8.24 -1.05 -4.72
N VAL A 333 -7.45 -0.03 -5.03
CA VAL A 333 -6.19 0.27 -4.36
C VAL A 333 -6.29 1.68 -3.77
N THR A 334 -6.07 1.79 -2.47
CA THR A 334 -6.00 3.08 -1.77
C THR A 334 -4.61 3.25 -1.19
N VAL A 335 -3.94 4.34 -1.56
CA VAL A 335 -2.68 4.78 -0.96
C VAL A 335 -2.98 5.95 -0.04
N GLN A 336 -2.67 5.77 1.24
CA GLN A 336 -2.96 6.72 2.32
C GLN A 336 -1.67 7.41 2.78
N GLU A 337 -1.77 8.29 3.78
CA GLU A 337 -0.61 8.87 4.47
C GLU A 337 0.39 7.78 4.89
N ASP A 338 1.68 8.11 4.77
CA ASP A 338 2.83 7.20 4.95
C ASP A 338 2.86 5.97 4.01
N GLY A 339 1.90 5.83 3.09
CA GLY A 339 1.89 4.78 2.09
C GLY A 339 2.73 5.12 0.86
N ARG A 340 3.50 4.15 0.36
CA ARG A 340 4.22 4.21 -0.91
C ARG A 340 3.92 2.99 -1.77
N LEU A 341 3.35 3.21 -2.94
CA LEU A 341 3.20 2.21 -3.99
C LEU A 341 4.21 2.51 -5.11
N ASP A 342 5.10 1.56 -5.39
CA ASP A 342 6.12 1.69 -6.44
C ASP A 342 5.94 0.54 -7.44
N VAL A 343 5.74 0.88 -8.71
CA VAL A 343 5.48 -0.08 -9.79
C VAL A 343 6.52 0.12 -10.89
N GLY A 344 7.40 -0.85 -11.07
CA GLY A 344 8.55 -0.76 -11.98
C GLY A 344 8.23 -0.72 -13.48
N ASP A 345 6.97 -0.85 -13.87
CA ASP A 345 6.50 -0.72 -15.25
C ASP A 345 5.13 -0.02 -15.28
N THR A 346 4.04 -0.74 -15.55
CA THR A 346 2.73 -0.16 -15.84
C THR A 346 1.68 -0.58 -14.83
N ILE A 347 0.88 0.39 -14.37
CA ILE A 347 -0.39 0.16 -13.68
C ILE A 347 -1.52 0.15 -14.71
N TYR A 348 -2.24 -0.96 -14.82
CA TYR A 348 -3.43 -1.09 -15.65
C TYR A 348 -4.68 -0.96 -14.80
N ILE A 349 -5.60 -0.07 -15.19
CA ILE A 349 -6.89 0.08 -14.52
C ILE A 349 -8.01 -0.33 -15.48
N GLY A 350 -8.79 -1.35 -15.08
CA GLY A 350 -9.76 -2.01 -15.94
C GLY A 350 -11.18 -1.43 -15.89
N PRO A 351 -11.90 -1.38 -17.03
CA PRO A 351 -13.30 -0.93 -17.12
C PRO A 351 -14.27 -2.04 -16.71
N LEU A 352 -15.55 -1.74 -16.51
CA LEU A 352 -16.61 -2.76 -16.43
C LEU A 352 -16.89 -3.35 -17.81
N HIS A 353 -16.56 -4.64 -18.00
CA HIS A 353 -17.25 -5.44 -19.02
C HIS A 353 -18.52 -6.04 -18.43
N ALA A 354 -19.63 -5.29 -18.47
CA ALA A 354 -20.95 -5.89 -18.27
C ALA A 354 -21.17 -6.83 -19.47
N GLY A 355 -21.23 -8.13 -19.20
CA GLY A 355 -21.13 -9.19 -20.21
C GLY A 355 -21.75 -8.88 -21.57
N GLY A 356 -20.93 -8.94 -22.63
CA GLY A 356 -21.33 -9.14 -24.02
C GLY A 356 -22.59 -8.41 -24.48
N GLY A 357 -22.52 -7.10 -24.69
CA GLY A 357 -23.58 -6.37 -25.37
C GLY A 357 -23.15 -4.96 -25.75
N SER A 358 -22.81 -4.74 -27.02
CA SER A 358 -22.68 -3.41 -27.60
C SER A 358 -24.01 -2.66 -27.47
N GLY A 359 -24.16 -1.81 -26.45
CA GLY A 359 -25.40 -1.06 -26.28
C GLY A 359 -25.55 -0.27 -25.00
N GLY A 360 -24.94 0.93 -24.94
CA GLY A 360 -25.52 2.12 -24.28
C GLY A 360 -25.76 2.08 -22.78
N THR A 361 -25.13 1.17 -22.03
CA THR A 361 -25.06 1.26 -20.56
C THR A 361 -23.84 2.11 -20.18
N PRO A 362 -23.94 3.02 -19.20
CA PRO A 362 -22.77 3.77 -18.72
C PRO A 362 -21.70 2.78 -18.27
N VAL A 363 -20.49 2.93 -18.80
CA VAL A 363 -19.33 2.19 -18.32
C VAL A 363 -19.02 2.71 -16.92
N VAL A 364 -18.98 1.81 -15.94
CA VAL A 364 -18.52 2.09 -14.57
C VAL A 364 -17.15 1.44 -14.45
N TYR A 365 -16.15 2.07 -13.86
CA TYR A 365 -14.90 1.34 -13.62
C TYR A 365 -15.08 0.31 -12.52
N ARG A 366 -14.43 -0.84 -12.69
CA ARG A 366 -14.30 -1.84 -11.63
C ARG A 366 -12.90 -1.84 -11.02
N GLY A 367 -11.92 -1.26 -11.71
CA GLY A 367 -10.64 -0.89 -11.14
C GLY A 367 -10.67 0.54 -10.61
N GLY A 368 -10.10 0.80 -9.44
CA GLY A 368 -9.92 2.13 -8.89
C GLY A 368 -8.57 2.28 -8.20
N LEU A 369 -7.90 3.41 -8.46
CA LEU A 369 -6.70 3.83 -7.74
C LEU A 369 -6.97 5.18 -7.10
N THR A 370 -6.99 5.20 -5.77
CA THR A 370 -7.22 6.41 -4.98
C THR A 370 -5.98 6.78 -4.20
N LEU A 371 -5.52 8.02 -4.34
CA LEU A 371 -4.54 8.64 -3.49
C LEU A 371 -5.28 9.58 -2.53
N SER A 372 -5.40 9.16 -1.28
CA SER A 372 -5.89 10.00 -0.18
C SER A 372 -4.74 10.53 0.70
N GLY A 373 -3.51 10.21 0.30
CA GLY A 373 -2.23 10.62 0.87
C GLY A 373 -1.10 9.88 0.15
N GLY A 374 0.06 9.78 0.80
CA GLY A 374 1.15 8.90 0.35
C GLY A 374 1.71 9.23 -1.02
N THR A 375 2.40 8.25 -1.63
CA THR A 375 3.06 8.39 -2.93
C THR A 375 2.81 7.20 -3.83
N VAL A 376 2.46 7.44 -5.09
CA VAL A 376 2.45 6.43 -6.15
C VAL A 376 3.53 6.78 -7.18
N VAL A 377 4.39 5.81 -7.49
CA VAL A 377 5.41 5.93 -8.54
C VAL A 377 5.21 4.81 -9.56
N ALA A 378 5.17 5.16 -10.85
CA ALA A 378 5.14 4.20 -11.95
C ALA A 378 5.75 4.78 -13.23
N ASP A 379 6.27 3.93 -14.13
CA ASP A 379 6.64 4.39 -15.47
C ASP A 379 5.39 4.78 -16.26
N ALA A 380 4.32 3.97 -16.16
CA ALA A 380 3.07 4.25 -16.84
C ALA A 380 1.81 3.90 -16.04
N ILE A 381 0.73 4.63 -16.33
CA ILE A 381 -0.64 4.29 -15.97
C ILE A 381 -1.47 4.20 -17.25
N GLU A 382 -2.13 3.07 -17.47
CA GLU A 382 -3.01 2.85 -18.61
C GLU A 382 -4.44 2.54 -18.12
N ILE A 383 -5.34 3.50 -18.31
CA ILE A 383 -6.77 3.28 -18.14
C ILE A 383 -7.27 2.56 -19.40
N ILE A 384 -7.66 1.30 -19.25
CA ILE A 384 -8.19 0.49 -20.35
C ILE A 384 -9.58 1.03 -20.70
N GLU A 385 -9.80 1.34 -21.98
CA GLU A 385 -11.02 2.02 -22.46
C GLU A 385 -11.27 3.36 -21.72
N PRO A 386 -10.42 4.39 -21.96
CA PRO A 386 -10.40 5.62 -21.17
C PRO A 386 -11.62 6.53 -21.36
N ASP A 387 -12.55 6.18 -22.25
CA ASP A 387 -13.72 7.02 -22.57
C ASP A 387 -14.82 7.00 -21.49
N ALA A 388 -14.62 6.28 -20.38
CA ALA A 388 -15.61 6.15 -19.31
C ALA A 388 -15.40 7.20 -18.21
N MET A 389 -16.51 7.65 -17.61
CA MET A 389 -16.53 8.75 -16.63
C MET A 389 -17.34 8.34 -15.40
N PRO A 390 -16.89 8.72 -14.18
CA PRO A 390 -15.69 9.50 -13.85
C PRO A 390 -14.38 8.70 -14.01
N SER A 391 -13.23 9.40 -14.01
CA SER A 391 -11.90 8.75 -14.04
C SER A 391 -11.73 7.79 -12.86
N PRO A 392 -11.10 6.62 -13.05
CA PRO A 392 -10.84 5.67 -11.98
C PRO A 392 -9.56 5.96 -11.21
N LEU A 393 -8.79 6.97 -11.65
CA LEU A 393 -7.65 7.50 -10.93
C LEU A 393 -8.10 8.76 -10.20
N ILE A 394 -8.15 8.70 -8.87
CA ILE A 394 -8.61 9.79 -8.03
C ILE A 394 -7.44 10.28 -7.17
N MET A 395 -7.10 11.56 -7.29
CA MET A 395 -6.14 12.23 -6.41
C MET A 395 -6.87 13.20 -5.50
N GLU A 396 -7.13 12.79 -4.27
CA GLU A 396 -7.69 13.63 -3.21
C GLU A 396 -6.57 14.34 -2.43
N SER A 397 -5.40 13.70 -2.34
CA SER A 397 -4.16 14.20 -1.71
C SER A 397 -2.97 13.33 -2.20
N GLY A 398 -1.82 13.44 -1.55
CA GLY A 398 -0.63 12.62 -1.84
C GLY A 398 0.16 13.10 -3.06
N THR A 399 1.06 12.25 -3.54
CA THR A 399 1.91 12.51 -4.70
C THR A 399 1.76 11.42 -5.76
N LEU A 400 1.50 11.81 -7.00
CA LEU A 400 1.56 10.92 -8.16
C LEU A 400 2.79 11.28 -9.01
N SER A 401 3.67 10.32 -9.19
CA SER A 401 4.88 10.40 -10.01
C SER A 401 4.83 9.42 -11.17
N VAL A 402 4.51 9.89 -12.38
CA VAL A 402 4.34 9.03 -13.57
C VAL A 402 4.90 9.67 -14.84
N VAL A 403 5.49 8.86 -15.73
CA VAL A 403 6.04 9.31 -17.02
C VAL A 403 4.99 9.26 -18.14
N SER A 404 4.11 8.28 -18.16
CA SER A 404 3.07 8.18 -19.19
C SER A 404 1.72 7.83 -18.58
N LEU A 405 0.68 8.59 -18.92
CA LEU A 405 -0.70 8.32 -18.53
C LEU A 405 -1.59 8.26 -19.77
N THR A 406 -2.36 7.18 -19.91
CA THR A 406 -3.46 7.09 -20.89
C THR A 406 -4.79 7.20 -20.17
N GLY A 407 -5.57 8.23 -20.52
CA GLY A 407 -6.82 8.62 -19.87
C GLY A 407 -6.75 10.01 -19.24
N ASP A 408 -7.83 10.40 -18.56
CA ASP A 408 -7.92 11.70 -17.92
C ASP A 408 -7.33 11.69 -16.50
N LEU A 409 -6.53 12.72 -16.19
CA LEU A 409 -5.97 12.97 -14.87
C LEU A 409 -6.72 14.12 -14.19
N GLU A 410 -7.37 13.83 -13.06
CA GLU A 410 -8.03 14.83 -12.21
C GLU A 410 -7.31 14.92 -10.85
N VAL A 411 -6.65 16.05 -10.60
CA VAL A 411 -5.97 16.36 -9.34
C VAL A 411 -6.89 17.25 -8.51
N THR A 412 -7.79 16.63 -7.75
CA THR A 412 -8.69 17.35 -6.85
C THR A 412 -7.98 17.90 -5.62
N GLY A 413 -6.88 17.24 -5.22
CA GLY A 413 -5.90 17.69 -4.23
C GLY A 413 -4.61 16.87 -4.33
N GLY A 414 -3.54 17.35 -3.70
CA GLY A 414 -2.22 16.69 -3.74
C GLY A 414 -1.30 17.21 -4.85
N THR A 415 -0.27 16.43 -5.19
CA THR A 415 0.82 16.82 -6.09
C THR A 415 0.95 15.86 -7.25
N PHE A 416 0.89 16.37 -8.48
CA PHE A 416 1.38 15.65 -9.65
C PHE A 416 2.83 16.09 -9.95
N SER A 417 3.72 15.11 -10.10
CA SER A 417 5.15 15.30 -10.42
C SER A 417 5.52 14.41 -11.63
N PRO A 418 6.21 14.94 -12.65
CA PRO A 418 6.61 14.16 -13.82
C PRO A 418 7.62 13.03 -13.50
N GLY A 419 7.15 11.78 -13.47
CA GLY A 419 8.00 10.59 -13.34
C GLY A 419 8.88 10.57 -12.09
N ALA A 420 10.03 9.87 -12.17
CA ALA A 420 11.08 9.89 -11.17
C ALA A 420 12.07 11.05 -11.45
N SER A 421 11.50 12.25 -11.56
CA SER A 421 12.08 13.53 -11.98
C SER A 421 13.62 13.66 -12.01
N PRO A 422 14.20 14.34 -13.03
CA PRO A 422 13.50 14.98 -14.13
C PRO A 422 12.93 14.00 -15.16
N ALA A 423 11.75 14.30 -15.72
CA ALA A 423 11.15 13.51 -16.80
C ALA A 423 10.30 14.33 -17.78
N THR A 424 10.09 13.79 -18.97
CA THR A 424 9.01 14.25 -19.87
C THR A 424 7.79 13.37 -19.61
N ALA A 425 6.81 13.90 -18.88
CA ALA A 425 5.54 13.24 -18.66
C ALA A 425 4.57 13.48 -19.83
N SER A 426 3.85 12.44 -20.26
CA SER A 426 2.81 12.53 -21.29
C SER A 426 1.46 12.09 -20.72
N ILE A 427 0.44 12.93 -20.87
CA ILE A 427 -0.96 12.62 -20.57
C ILE A 427 -1.71 12.53 -21.90
N ASN A 428 -2.02 11.33 -22.33
CA ASN A 428 -2.86 11.05 -23.49
C ASN A 428 -4.33 11.04 -23.07
N GLY A 429 -4.85 12.26 -22.87
CA GLY A 429 -6.15 12.59 -22.31
C GLY A 429 -6.16 14.05 -21.85
N SER A 430 -7.12 14.40 -20.99
CA SER A 430 -7.22 15.72 -20.36
C SER A 430 -6.53 15.74 -18.98
N TYR A 431 -6.06 16.93 -18.59
CA TYR A 431 -5.50 17.18 -17.26
C TYR A 431 -6.27 18.32 -16.58
N THR A 432 -6.86 18.02 -15.43
CA THR A 432 -7.59 18.99 -14.61
C THR A 432 -6.90 19.13 -13.26
N GLN A 433 -6.47 20.34 -12.93
CA GLN A 433 -5.96 20.70 -11.61
C GLN A 433 -6.97 21.57 -10.88
N ALA A 434 -7.46 21.11 -9.72
CA ALA A 434 -8.36 21.88 -8.87
C ALA A 434 -7.58 22.81 -7.90
N ALA A 435 -8.32 23.62 -7.13
CA ALA A 435 -7.76 24.64 -6.23
C ALA A 435 -6.74 24.13 -5.18
N GLU A 436 -6.84 22.87 -4.76
CA GLU A 436 -5.93 22.25 -3.78
C GLU A 436 -4.86 21.36 -4.46
N GLY A 437 -4.87 21.28 -5.80
CA GLY A 437 -3.90 20.55 -6.59
C GLY A 437 -2.61 21.35 -6.81
N THR A 438 -1.50 20.62 -6.90
CA THR A 438 -0.17 21.16 -7.21
C THR A 438 0.45 20.42 -8.38
N LEU A 439 1.01 21.16 -9.34
CA LEU A 439 1.94 20.65 -10.33
C LEU A 439 3.36 20.98 -9.84
N LEU A 440 4.16 19.96 -9.56
CA LEU A 440 5.56 20.12 -9.17
C LEU A 440 6.47 19.92 -10.38
N MET A 441 7.35 20.88 -10.64
CA MET A 441 8.32 20.85 -11.74
C MET A 441 9.74 21.06 -11.22
N GLU A 442 10.66 20.19 -11.58
CA GLU A 442 12.06 20.24 -11.15
C GLU A 442 12.98 20.74 -12.27
N LEU A 443 13.90 21.66 -11.93
CA LEU A 443 14.93 22.19 -12.83
C LEU A 443 16.33 21.90 -12.30
N GLY A 444 17.07 21.03 -12.98
CA GLY A 444 18.48 20.66 -12.73
C GLY A 444 19.45 21.07 -13.85
N GLY A 445 18.94 21.67 -14.93
CA GLY A 445 19.70 22.09 -16.12
C GLY A 445 18.75 22.46 -17.26
N THR A 446 19.27 22.67 -18.48
CA THR A 446 18.50 23.24 -19.60
C THR A 446 18.06 22.21 -20.66
N THR A 447 18.13 20.91 -20.37
CA THR A 447 17.70 19.83 -21.29
C THR A 447 16.43 19.16 -20.78
N ALA A 448 15.34 19.25 -21.56
CA ALA A 448 14.04 18.66 -21.21
C ALA A 448 14.15 17.15 -20.95
N GLY A 449 13.36 16.67 -19.98
CA GLY A 449 13.17 15.27 -19.64
C GLY A 449 14.37 14.53 -19.05
N THR A 450 15.54 15.18 -18.98
CA THR A 450 16.76 14.60 -18.39
C THR A 450 17.43 15.54 -17.41
N GLN A 451 17.20 16.85 -17.54
CA GLN A 451 17.68 17.86 -16.61
C GLN A 451 16.56 18.73 -16.06
N TYR A 452 15.40 18.79 -16.71
CA TYR A 452 14.24 19.46 -16.14
C TYR A 452 12.94 18.79 -16.60
N ASP A 453 11.88 18.99 -15.83
CA ASP A 453 10.57 18.39 -16.10
C ASP A 453 9.83 19.05 -17.25
N GLN A 454 9.13 18.23 -18.04
CA GLN A 454 8.17 18.70 -19.04
C GLN A 454 6.90 17.88 -18.95
N VAL A 455 5.74 18.53 -19.10
CA VAL A 455 4.45 17.86 -19.21
C VAL A 455 3.86 18.11 -20.60
N HIS A 456 3.46 17.04 -21.27
CA HIS A 456 2.75 17.07 -22.55
C HIS A 456 1.35 16.50 -22.38
N VAL A 457 0.32 17.30 -22.61
CA VAL A 457 -1.09 16.88 -22.54
C VAL A 457 -1.71 16.92 -23.95
N THR A 458 -2.29 15.81 -24.41
CA THR A 458 -2.81 15.76 -25.78
C THR A 458 -4.08 16.58 -25.97
N ASP A 459 -4.93 16.65 -24.94
CA ASP A 459 -6.26 17.25 -25.03
C ASP A 459 -6.32 18.58 -24.26
N MET A 460 -7.28 18.73 -23.34
CA MET A 460 -7.48 19.95 -22.57
C MET A 460 -6.66 19.92 -21.27
N VAL A 461 -6.05 21.05 -20.96
CA VAL A 461 -5.55 21.38 -19.63
C VAL A 461 -6.50 22.41 -19.00
N ASP A 462 -7.02 22.13 -17.80
CA ASP A 462 -7.80 23.06 -16.99
C ASP A 462 -7.08 23.33 -15.66
N LEU A 463 -6.62 24.56 -15.45
CA LEU A 463 -5.76 24.92 -14.31
C LEU A 463 -6.46 25.76 -13.26
N ASP A 464 -6.20 25.40 -12.01
CA ASP A 464 -6.41 26.17 -10.77
C ASP A 464 -5.20 25.86 -9.85
N GLY A 465 -5.26 26.19 -8.56
CA GLY A 465 -4.30 25.70 -7.58
C GLY A 465 -2.89 26.22 -7.78
N THR A 466 -1.87 25.37 -7.56
CA THR A 466 -0.47 25.80 -7.49
C THR A 466 0.40 25.19 -8.60
N LEU A 467 1.26 26.01 -9.21
CA LEU A 467 2.48 25.55 -9.85
C LEU A 467 3.65 25.74 -8.87
N GLU A 468 4.35 24.67 -8.55
CA GLU A 468 5.57 24.69 -7.74
C GLU A 468 6.76 24.34 -8.62
N VAL A 469 7.74 25.24 -8.70
CA VAL A 469 9.00 24.99 -9.41
C VAL A 469 10.14 24.93 -8.40
N VAL A 470 10.96 23.89 -8.47
CA VAL A 470 12.11 23.72 -7.58
C VAL A 470 13.40 23.54 -8.36
N LEU A 471 14.51 24.05 -7.80
CA LEU A 471 15.86 23.81 -8.35
C LEU A 471 16.44 22.57 -7.67
N ILE A 472 16.90 21.61 -8.47
CA ILE A 472 17.55 20.38 -8.00
C ILE A 472 19.03 20.38 -8.37
N ASP A 473 19.80 19.43 -7.83
CA ASP A 473 21.21 19.19 -8.16
C ASP A 473 22.15 20.41 -8.04
N GLY A 474 21.74 21.43 -7.26
CA GLY A 474 22.47 22.68 -7.11
C GLY A 474 22.47 23.55 -8.38
N PHE A 475 21.51 23.35 -9.27
CA PHE A 475 21.37 24.15 -10.49
C PHE A 475 21.18 25.63 -10.16
N SER A 476 21.92 26.48 -10.87
CA SER A 476 21.86 27.93 -10.77
C SER A 476 21.51 28.48 -12.15
N PRO A 477 20.23 28.79 -12.41
CA PRO A 477 19.80 29.33 -13.70
C PRO A 477 20.55 30.61 -14.06
N SER A 478 20.82 30.79 -15.35
CA SER A 478 21.49 31.97 -15.93
C SER A 478 20.50 32.81 -16.74
N ALA A 479 20.82 34.08 -16.95
CA ALA A 479 20.04 34.94 -17.85
C ALA A 479 19.88 34.28 -19.23
N ASP A 480 18.68 34.41 -19.79
CA ASP A 480 18.23 33.82 -21.05
C ASP A 480 18.05 32.29 -21.05
N ASP A 481 18.23 31.59 -19.93
CA ASP A 481 17.75 30.21 -19.82
C ASP A 481 16.23 30.16 -20.04
N MET A 482 15.78 29.14 -20.77
CA MET A 482 14.36 28.94 -21.08
C MET A 482 13.98 27.48 -20.84
N PHE A 483 12.85 27.28 -20.18
CA PHE A 483 12.31 25.98 -19.84
C PHE A 483 10.91 25.87 -20.44
N ASP A 484 10.75 24.92 -21.36
CA ASP A 484 9.46 24.57 -21.93
C ASP A 484 8.81 23.51 -21.03
N LEU A 485 7.91 23.95 -20.16
CA LEU A 485 7.36 23.15 -19.06
C LEU A 485 6.06 22.44 -19.42
N LEU A 486 5.24 23.05 -20.29
CA LEU A 486 3.87 22.60 -20.50
C LEU A 486 3.43 22.73 -21.96
N ASP A 487 3.21 21.59 -22.61
CA ASP A 487 2.55 21.49 -23.91
C ASP A 487 1.11 20.99 -23.73
N TYR A 488 0.16 21.57 -24.45
CA TYR A 488 -1.26 21.17 -24.40
C TYR A 488 -1.98 21.30 -25.75
N GLY A 489 -3.06 20.54 -25.93
CA GLY A 489 -3.98 20.71 -27.06
C GLY A 489 -4.83 21.98 -26.93
N SER A 490 -5.39 22.23 -25.75
CA SER A 490 -6.08 23.48 -25.42
C SER A 490 -5.98 23.79 -23.92
N LEU A 491 -6.10 25.07 -23.55
CA LEU A 491 -5.98 25.53 -22.17
C LEU A 491 -7.25 26.26 -21.71
N SER A 492 -7.69 25.97 -20.49
CA SER A 492 -8.60 26.77 -19.69
C SER A 492 -8.04 27.00 -18.28
N GLY A 493 -8.57 28.01 -17.60
CA GLY A 493 -8.11 28.37 -16.26
C GLY A 493 -6.73 29.05 -16.22
N GLU A 494 -6.23 29.21 -15.00
CA GLU A 494 -4.90 29.72 -14.67
C GLU A 494 -4.48 29.19 -13.31
N PHE A 495 -3.18 29.02 -13.06
CA PHE A 495 -2.71 28.72 -11.71
C PHE A 495 -3.09 29.86 -10.76
N ALA A 496 -3.77 29.54 -9.65
CA ALA A 496 -4.08 30.52 -8.61
C ALA A 496 -2.82 31.03 -7.90
N THR A 497 -1.81 30.15 -7.77
CA THR A 497 -0.51 30.45 -7.18
C THR A 497 0.61 29.90 -8.05
N ILE A 498 1.65 30.71 -8.28
CA ILE A 498 2.88 30.27 -8.94
C ILE A 498 4.02 30.50 -7.96
N ASN A 499 4.62 29.41 -7.49
CA ASN A 499 5.77 29.42 -6.60
C ASN A 499 7.02 29.09 -7.41
N LEU A 500 7.92 30.07 -7.49
CA LEU A 500 9.17 29.95 -8.21
C LEU A 500 10.35 30.06 -7.23
N PRO A 501 11.45 29.33 -7.48
CA PRO A 501 12.60 29.37 -6.60
C PRO A 501 13.33 30.71 -6.74
N SER A 502 13.99 31.16 -5.68
CA SER A 502 14.80 32.37 -5.73
C SER A 502 16.00 32.19 -6.65
N LEU A 503 16.27 33.20 -7.50
CA LEU A 503 17.45 33.25 -8.36
C LEU A 503 18.58 34.09 -7.73
N SER A 504 19.75 34.08 -8.36
CA SER A 504 20.84 34.98 -7.99
C SER A 504 20.45 36.45 -8.12
N SER A 505 21.14 37.34 -7.40
CA SER A 505 20.97 38.80 -7.54
C SER A 505 20.99 39.22 -9.01
N ARG A 506 20.03 40.06 -9.41
CA ARG A 506 19.77 40.53 -10.79
C ARG A 506 19.14 39.55 -11.77
N LEU A 507 18.74 38.36 -11.34
CA LEU A 507 17.91 37.48 -12.18
C LEU A 507 16.48 37.46 -11.67
N GLY A 508 15.54 37.34 -12.61
CA GLY A 508 14.12 37.20 -12.35
C GLY A 508 13.49 36.19 -13.29
N TRP A 509 12.32 35.71 -12.91
CA TRP A 509 11.51 34.84 -13.75
C TRP A 509 10.55 35.67 -14.60
N ASP A 510 10.58 35.45 -15.91
CA ASP A 510 9.55 35.87 -16.84
C ASP A 510 8.69 34.65 -17.19
N TYR A 511 7.47 34.63 -16.66
CA TYR A 511 6.47 33.58 -16.89
C TYR A 511 5.30 34.09 -17.76
N SER A 512 5.48 35.21 -18.47
CA SER A 512 4.43 35.79 -19.32
C SER A 512 4.01 34.88 -20.48
N ASP A 513 4.88 33.95 -20.90
CA ASP A 513 4.61 32.96 -21.94
C ASP A 513 4.24 31.58 -21.37
N LEU A 514 4.15 31.42 -20.04
CA LEU A 514 3.89 30.12 -19.41
C LEU A 514 2.54 29.52 -19.82
N LEU A 515 1.48 30.34 -19.86
CA LEU A 515 0.12 29.91 -20.22
C LEU A 515 -0.21 30.15 -21.70
N VAL A 516 0.78 30.52 -22.52
CA VAL A 516 0.59 30.75 -23.96
C VAL A 516 1.45 29.80 -24.78
N GLY A 517 2.75 29.77 -24.49
CA GLY A 517 3.74 28.93 -25.14
C GLY A 517 4.39 27.87 -24.23
N GLY A 518 3.91 27.69 -22.99
CA GLY A 518 4.44 26.68 -22.07
C GLY A 518 5.74 27.08 -21.37
N GLN A 519 6.24 28.31 -21.57
CA GLN A 519 7.62 28.66 -21.29
C GLN A 519 7.82 29.49 -20.03
N LEU A 520 8.84 29.11 -19.27
CA LEU A 520 9.42 29.89 -18.17
C LEU A 520 10.81 30.37 -18.58
N ARG A 521 11.08 31.67 -18.46
CA ARG A 521 12.35 32.28 -18.88
C ARG A 521 13.05 32.95 -17.73
N VAL A 522 14.37 32.89 -17.72
CA VAL A 522 15.21 33.68 -16.82
C VAL A 522 15.59 34.96 -17.52
N VAL A 523 15.34 36.11 -16.88
CA VAL A 523 15.66 37.43 -17.41
C VAL A 523 16.57 38.18 -16.46
N GLU A 524 17.39 39.08 -17.01
CA GLU A 524 18.07 40.07 -16.18
C GLU A 524 17.04 41.09 -15.66
N LEU A 525 17.03 41.28 -14.35
CA LEU A 525 16.32 42.38 -13.71
C LEU A 525 17.19 43.63 -13.87
N LEU A 526 16.82 44.47 -14.83
CA LEU A 526 17.31 45.83 -14.93
C LEU A 526 16.59 46.68 -13.87
N LEU A 527 17.11 46.69 -12.64
CA LEU A 527 16.70 47.65 -11.64
C LEU A 527 17.32 49.01 -11.97
N GLY A 528 16.55 49.90 -12.59
CA GLY A 528 17.00 51.28 -12.78
C GLY A 528 17.43 51.86 -11.43
N GLY A 529 18.68 52.31 -11.31
CA GLY A 529 19.25 52.74 -10.03
C GLY A 529 20.31 51.82 -9.44
N ASP A 530 20.45 50.57 -9.90
CA ASP A 530 21.50 49.62 -9.48
C ASP A 530 22.67 49.70 -10.47
N ALA A 531 23.59 50.63 -10.24
CA ALA A 531 24.72 50.86 -11.14
C ALA A 531 25.85 49.86 -10.95
N ASN A 532 26.02 49.31 -9.74
CA ASN A 532 27.12 48.37 -9.46
C ASN A 532 26.76 46.92 -9.81
N GLY A 533 25.47 46.65 -10.05
CA GLY A 533 24.96 45.36 -10.43
C GLY A 533 24.92 44.36 -9.28
N ASP A 534 24.69 44.78 -8.04
CA ASP A 534 24.58 43.90 -6.88
C ASP A 534 23.13 43.51 -6.51
N GLY A 535 22.16 43.99 -7.28
CA GLY A 535 20.73 43.71 -7.10
C GLY A 535 20.06 44.59 -6.04
N LEU A 536 20.79 45.50 -5.41
CA LEU A 536 20.26 46.53 -4.52
C LEU A 536 20.36 47.90 -5.20
N VAL A 537 19.46 48.80 -4.82
CA VAL A 537 19.57 50.23 -5.17
C VAL A 537 19.85 50.97 -3.87
N ASP A 538 21.12 51.28 -3.62
CA ASP A 538 21.59 51.83 -2.37
C ASP A 538 22.64 52.96 -2.51
N VAL A 539 23.36 53.24 -1.42
CA VAL A 539 24.35 54.32 -1.38
C VAL A 539 25.57 54.06 -2.26
N ALA A 540 25.88 52.80 -2.56
CA ALA A 540 26.95 52.43 -3.48
C ALA A 540 26.61 52.89 -4.91
N ASP A 541 25.37 52.70 -5.34
CA ASP A 541 24.90 53.14 -6.66
C ASP A 541 24.82 54.65 -6.77
N LEU A 542 24.35 55.29 -5.69
CA LEU A 542 24.38 56.75 -5.59
C LEU A 542 25.83 57.28 -5.67
N GLY A 543 26.79 56.52 -5.15
CA GLY A 543 28.21 56.81 -5.28
C GLY A 543 28.70 56.78 -6.72
N ILE A 544 28.25 55.80 -7.53
CA ILE A 544 28.59 55.68 -8.94
C ILE A 544 27.94 56.81 -9.76
N LEU A 545 26.64 57.02 -9.60
CA LEU A 545 25.92 58.13 -10.24
C LEU A 545 26.57 59.47 -9.88
N GLY A 546 26.90 59.67 -8.60
CA GLY A 546 27.56 60.89 -8.13
C GLY A 546 28.96 61.09 -8.71
N ALA A 547 29.71 60.02 -8.95
CA ALA A 547 31.05 60.09 -9.55
C ALA A 547 31.01 60.47 -11.03
N ASN A 548 29.95 60.09 -11.74
CA ASN A 548 29.76 60.37 -13.17
C ASN A 548 28.79 61.52 -13.46
N PHE A 549 28.32 62.24 -12.44
CA PHE A 549 27.33 63.31 -12.60
C PHE A 549 27.78 64.40 -13.59
N ASN A 550 26.87 64.78 -14.48
CA ASN A 550 27.06 65.73 -15.58
C ASN A 550 28.13 65.30 -16.61
N GLN A 551 28.42 64.00 -16.71
CA GLN A 551 29.19 63.42 -17.80
C GLN A 551 28.27 62.95 -18.93
N SER A 552 28.84 62.79 -20.13
CA SER A 552 28.12 62.40 -21.35
C SER A 552 28.75 61.19 -22.03
N GLY A 553 27.95 60.40 -22.74
CA GLY A 553 28.37 59.13 -23.32
C GLY A 553 28.50 58.01 -22.29
N MET A 554 27.73 58.13 -21.20
CA MET A 554 27.70 57.19 -20.09
C MET A 554 26.71 56.06 -20.34
N THR A 555 26.84 54.99 -19.56
CA THR A 555 25.94 53.83 -19.58
C THR A 555 25.22 53.68 -18.24
N GLU A 556 24.30 52.73 -18.15
CA GLU A 556 23.60 52.39 -16.90
C GLU A 556 24.57 52.04 -15.76
N SER A 557 25.64 51.30 -16.05
CA SER A 557 26.70 51.00 -15.07
C SER A 557 27.53 52.21 -14.64
N ASP A 558 27.44 53.32 -15.38
CA ASP A 558 28.04 54.60 -15.02
C ASP A 558 27.01 55.52 -14.29
N GLY A 559 25.76 55.10 -14.14
CA GLY A 559 24.68 55.84 -13.47
C GLY A 559 23.72 56.58 -14.40
N ASP A 560 23.73 56.32 -15.71
CA ASP A 560 22.70 56.78 -16.66
C ASP A 560 21.56 55.76 -16.71
N PHE A 561 20.63 55.88 -15.75
CA PHE A 561 19.55 54.92 -15.54
C PHE A 561 18.34 55.15 -16.45
N ASN A 562 18.28 56.28 -17.15
CA ASN A 562 17.20 56.57 -18.10
C ASN A 562 17.62 56.38 -19.58
N GLY A 563 18.92 56.21 -19.84
CA GLY A 563 19.49 55.81 -21.12
C GLY A 563 19.59 56.94 -22.15
N ASP A 564 19.59 58.22 -21.72
CA ASP A 564 19.70 59.36 -22.63
C ASP A 564 21.16 59.76 -22.96
N GLY A 565 22.12 59.03 -22.39
CA GLY A 565 23.55 59.21 -22.58
C GLY A 565 24.15 60.27 -21.67
N LEU A 566 23.40 60.84 -20.72
CA LEU A 566 23.87 61.78 -19.69
C LEU A 566 23.59 61.21 -18.30
N VAL A 567 24.48 61.49 -17.34
CA VAL A 567 24.18 61.22 -15.92
C VAL A 567 23.74 62.54 -15.28
N ASP A 568 22.47 62.70 -14.97
CA ASP A 568 21.94 63.94 -14.41
C ASP A 568 20.88 63.73 -13.31
N VAL A 569 20.08 64.77 -13.03
CA VAL A 569 19.06 64.74 -11.98
C VAL A 569 17.90 63.78 -12.30
N ALA A 570 17.66 63.48 -13.58
CA ALA A 570 16.67 62.50 -14.01
C ALA A 570 17.08 61.09 -13.56
N ASP A 571 18.35 60.74 -13.68
CA ASP A 571 18.88 59.44 -13.20
C ASP A 571 18.83 59.34 -11.68
N LEU A 572 19.12 60.44 -10.98
CA LEU A 572 18.95 60.49 -9.53
C LEU A 572 17.47 60.29 -9.14
N GLY A 573 16.55 60.74 -10.00
CA GLY A 573 15.12 60.47 -9.89
C GLY A 573 14.77 59.00 -10.04
N VAL A 574 15.39 58.29 -11.00
CA VAL A 574 15.21 56.84 -11.21
C VAL A 574 15.77 56.06 -10.02
N LEU A 575 17.01 56.35 -9.61
CA LEU A 575 17.64 55.73 -8.44
C LEU A 575 16.86 56.00 -7.15
N GLY A 576 16.37 57.23 -6.96
CA GLY A 576 15.55 57.59 -5.82
C GLY A 576 14.18 56.90 -5.81
N ALA A 577 13.57 56.68 -6.99
CA ALA A 577 12.30 55.97 -7.12
C ALA A 577 12.43 54.48 -6.80
N ASN A 578 13.59 53.89 -7.08
CA ASN A 578 13.89 52.49 -6.83
C ASN A 578 14.73 52.26 -5.56
N TRP A 579 14.95 53.30 -4.74
CA TRP A 579 15.74 53.22 -3.52
C TRP A 579 15.19 52.12 -2.60
N SER A 580 16.03 51.14 -2.27
CA SER A 580 15.65 49.94 -1.50
C SER A 580 14.76 48.91 -2.23
N ALA A 581 14.54 48.99 -3.55
CA ALA A 581 13.72 48.05 -4.30
C ALA A 581 14.22 46.59 -4.27
N GLY A 582 15.51 46.36 -4.03
CA GLY A 582 16.08 45.03 -3.78
C GLY A 582 15.71 44.39 -2.42
N HIS A 583 15.10 45.14 -1.49
CA HIS A 583 14.62 44.58 -0.20
C HIS A 583 13.20 43.99 -0.28
N ALA A 584 12.41 44.34 -1.28
CA ALA A 584 11.00 43.93 -1.35
C ALA A 584 10.77 42.51 -1.90
N MET A 585 11.77 41.91 -2.56
CA MET A 585 11.66 40.57 -3.15
C MET A 585 12.19 39.43 -2.28
N VAL A 586 12.73 39.72 -1.08
CA VAL A 586 13.33 38.71 -0.17
C VAL A 586 12.46 38.42 1.07
N THR A 587 11.30 39.05 1.23
CA THR A 587 10.38 38.74 2.34
C THR A 587 9.00 38.31 1.86
N GLY A 588 8.94 37.14 1.22
CA GLY A 588 7.74 36.31 1.24
C GLY A 588 7.59 35.65 2.61
N LEU A 589 7.33 36.41 3.68
CA LEU A 589 6.79 35.87 4.93
C LEU A 589 5.92 36.90 5.66
N ALA A 590 4.72 36.43 6.00
CA ALA A 590 3.71 37.00 6.89
C ALA A 590 2.84 38.16 6.34
N LEU A 591 1.69 37.78 5.79
CA LEU A 591 0.44 38.51 6.00
C LEU A 591 0.31 38.83 7.50
N VAL A 592 0.56 40.09 7.89
CA VAL A 592 0.10 40.61 9.17
C VAL A 592 -1.38 40.93 9.00
N PRO A 593 -2.31 40.24 9.70
CA PRO A 593 -3.72 40.62 9.67
C PRO A 593 -3.84 42.03 10.25
N GLU A 594 -4.45 42.96 9.52
CA GLU A 594 -4.66 44.32 10.01
C GLU A 594 -5.42 44.28 11.37
N PRO A 595 -4.92 44.96 12.42
CA PRO A 595 -5.61 44.98 13.70
C PRO A 595 -6.95 45.70 13.53
N ALA A 596 -7.96 45.20 14.25
CA ALA A 596 -9.36 45.63 14.36
C ALA A 596 -9.62 47.12 14.69
N THR A 597 -8.94 48.04 14.02
CA THR A 597 -9.01 49.49 14.19
C THR A 597 -10.29 50.06 13.57
N LEU A 598 -10.79 49.45 12.48
CA LEU A 598 -12.11 49.76 11.93
C LEU A 598 -13.26 49.41 12.91
N SER A 599 -13.14 48.33 13.68
CA SER A 599 -14.13 47.95 14.70
C SER A 599 -14.15 48.94 15.88
N LEU A 600 -12.99 49.51 16.25
CA LEU A 600 -12.87 50.52 17.32
C LEU A 600 -13.37 51.90 16.89
N VAL A 601 -13.19 52.28 15.62
CA VAL A 601 -13.70 53.56 15.10
C VAL A 601 -15.22 53.54 14.97
N VAL A 602 -15.82 52.42 14.55
CA VAL A 602 -17.29 52.27 14.49
C VAL A 602 -17.92 52.22 15.89
N MET A 603 -17.27 51.56 16.86
CA MET A 603 -17.72 51.54 18.26
C MET A 603 -17.59 52.93 18.93
N GLY A 604 -16.57 53.71 18.58
CA GLY A 604 -16.37 55.09 19.05
C GLY A 604 -17.38 56.10 18.49
N MET A 605 -17.83 55.92 17.25
CA MET A 605 -18.87 56.77 16.64
C MET A 605 -20.28 56.46 17.18
N LEU A 606 -20.54 55.23 17.65
CA LEU A 606 -21.82 54.86 18.27
C LEU A 606 -21.93 55.33 19.73
N LEU A 607 -20.81 55.54 20.44
CA LEU A 607 -20.78 56.02 21.83
C LEU A 607 -20.82 57.56 21.98
N THR A 608 -20.66 58.33 20.91
CA THR A 608 -20.76 59.81 20.95
C THR A 608 -22.14 60.35 20.58
N ARG A 609 -23.11 59.49 20.21
CA ARG A 609 -24.48 59.90 19.85
C ARG A 609 -25.52 59.74 20.98
N ARG A 610 -25.10 59.90 22.25
CA ARG A 610 -26.02 60.15 23.37
C ARG A 610 -25.46 61.23 24.30
N ARG A 611 -25.89 62.49 24.10
CA ARG A 611 -26.53 63.36 25.13
C ARG A 611 -26.71 64.81 24.64
N ARG A 612 -27.88 65.36 25.04
CA ARG A 612 -28.40 66.75 25.00
C ARG A 612 -29.27 67.04 23.76
N CYS A 613 -30.58 67.29 23.84
CA CYS A 613 -31.52 67.57 24.94
C CYS A 613 -32.85 66.85 24.71
#